data_AF-Q0ABY3-F1
#
_entry.id   AF-Q0ABY3-F1
#
_cell.length_a   1.000
_cell.length_b   1.000
_cell.length_c   1.000
_cell.angle_alpha   90.00
_cell.angle_beta   90.00
_cell.angle_gamma   90.00
#
_symmetry.space_group_name_H-M   'P 1'
#
loop_
_entity.id
_entity.type
_entity.pdbx_description
1 polymer ?
#
loop_
_entity_poly.entity_id
_entity_poly.type
_entity_poly.pdbx_seq_one_letter_code
_entity_poly.pdbx_strand_id
1 'polypeptide(L)'
;MTERKVESPPRGRGRWQLVAIALLFFLPIAVAWLLVVSDWRPDSLGNHGEFVSPPEPVAVAALAREDGSALPAQALRGRWSMMLVVDGPCDEACQSVLDTLVRVRIALNHDADRVQTLLVLPEAAERPALNGLGESESLSLLRHRGDEGMATGDEAGPSGLRVHLVDPAGERMMVYPLPLDGSGVLSDVRRLLRASDREAERRREEGV
;
A
#
# COMPACT_ATOMS: atom_id res chain seq x y z
N MET A 1 -39.14 -15.73 72.56
CA MET A 1 -39.42 -14.70 71.54
C MET A 1 -38.12 -13.96 71.30
N THR A 2 -37.32 -14.39 70.31
CA THR A 2 -36.04 -13.78 69.97
C THR A 2 -36.20 -13.06 68.63
N GLU A 3 -36.12 -11.73 68.64
CA GLU A 3 -36.13 -10.92 67.43
C GLU A 3 -34.88 -11.21 66.61
N ARG A 4 -35.07 -11.63 65.36
CA ARG A 4 -33.99 -11.76 64.38
C ARG A 4 -33.77 -10.40 63.73
N LYS A 5 -32.70 -9.71 64.13
CA LYS A 5 -32.23 -8.47 63.50
C LYS A 5 -31.87 -8.76 62.04
N VAL A 6 -32.60 -8.15 61.10
CA VAL A 6 -32.30 -8.24 59.66
C VAL A 6 -31.22 -7.21 59.36
N GLU A 7 -29.98 -7.66 59.20
CA GLU A 7 -28.87 -6.81 58.76
C GLU A 7 -29.02 -6.51 57.26
N SER A 8 -29.14 -5.22 56.92
CA SER A 8 -29.15 -4.76 55.54
C SER A 8 -27.73 -4.77 54.97
N PRO A 9 -27.50 -5.31 53.75
CA PRO A 9 -26.17 -5.40 53.17
C PRO A 9 -25.56 -4.01 52.95
N PRO A 10 -24.23 -3.85 53.08
CA PRO A 10 -23.57 -2.55 52.99
C PRO A 10 -23.77 -1.93 51.60
N ARG A 11 -24.42 -0.75 51.59
CA ARG A 11 -24.85 0.04 50.41
C ARG A 11 -23.73 0.52 49.47
N GLY A 12 -22.47 0.17 49.73
CA GLY A 12 -21.29 0.64 48.98
C GLY A 12 -20.78 -0.30 47.87
N ARG A 13 -20.98 -1.63 47.99
CA ARG A 13 -20.42 -2.60 47.03
C ARG A 13 -21.21 -2.70 45.73
N GLY A 14 -22.54 -2.59 45.78
CA GLY A 14 -23.40 -2.65 44.60
C GLY A 14 -23.24 -1.45 43.66
N ARG A 15 -23.01 -0.25 44.21
CA ARG A 15 -22.78 0.97 43.40
C ARG A 15 -21.47 0.88 42.62
N TRP A 16 -20.41 0.36 43.24
CA TRP A 16 -19.14 0.11 42.56
C TRP A 16 -19.26 -0.96 41.46
N GLN A 17 -20.07 -2.00 41.66
CA GLN A 17 -20.35 -3.00 40.62
C GLN A 17 -21.06 -2.38 39.41
N LEU A 18 -22.07 -1.51 39.63
CA LEU A 18 -22.75 -0.81 38.54
C LEU A 18 -21.83 0.15 37.78
N VAL A 19 -20.96 0.88 38.49
CA VAL A 19 -19.94 1.75 37.87
C VAL A 19 -18.94 0.94 37.05
N ALA A 20 -18.49 -0.21 37.56
CA ALA A 20 -17.57 -1.09 36.81
C ALA A 20 -18.21 -1.63 35.53
N ILE A 21 -19.48 -2.03 35.58
CA ILE A 21 -20.24 -2.47 34.40
C ILE A 21 -20.41 -1.31 33.41
N ALA A 22 -20.78 -0.12 33.89
CA ALA A 22 -20.91 1.06 33.04
C ALA A 22 -19.58 1.39 32.34
N LEU A 23 -18.46 1.41 33.08
CA LEU A 23 -17.15 1.63 32.49
C LEU A 23 -16.79 0.56 31.46
N LEU A 24 -17.08 -0.72 31.72
CA LEU A 24 -16.80 -1.80 30.76
C LEU A 24 -17.45 -1.55 29.39
N PHE A 25 -18.66 -0.98 29.35
CA PHE A 25 -19.38 -0.69 28.11
C PHE A 25 -19.09 0.70 27.53
N PHE A 26 -18.99 1.74 28.36
CA PHE A 26 -18.85 3.12 27.90
C PHE A 26 -17.41 3.56 27.69
N LEU A 27 -16.45 2.97 28.40
CA LEU A 27 -15.03 3.29 28.24
C LEU A 27 -14.52 3.08 26.80
N PRO A 28 -14.76 1.94 26.12
CA PRO A 28 -14.26 1.76 24.75
C PRO A 28 -14.87 2.78 23.76
N ILE A 29 -16.14 3.16 23.94
CA ILE A 29 -16.80 4.17 23.10
C ILE A 29 -16.19 5.55 23.34
N ALA A 30 -15.99 5.93 24.61
CA ALA A 30 -15.38 7.21 24.96
C ALA A 30 -13.94 7.32 24.45
N VAL A 31 -13.16 6.23 24.57
CA VAL A 31 -11.80 6.16 24.01
C VAL A 31 -11.84 6.30 22.48
N ALA A 32 -12.69 5.53 21.78
CA ALA A 32 -12.81 5.64 20.32
C ALA A 32 -13.19 7.06 19.87
N TRP A 33 -14.15 7.70 20.55
CA TRP A 33 -14.54 9.08 20.24
C TRP A 33 -13.39 10.06 20.47
N LEU A 34 -12.63 9.90 21.55
CA LEU A 34 -11.45 10.71 21.85
C LEU A 34 -10.38 10.59 20.76
N LEU A 35 -10.10 9.37 20.28
CA LEU A 35 -9.10 9.13 19.22
C LEU A 35 -9.51 9.80 17.90
N VAL A 36 -10.80 9.78 17.56
CA VAL A 36 -11.34 10.43 16.36
C VAL A 36 -11.22 11.95 16.45
N VAL A 37 -11.61 12.57 17.58
CA VAL A 37 -11.55 14.04 17.71
C VAL A 37 -10.12 14.57 17.88
N SER A 38 -9.20 13.74 18.36
CA SER A 38 -7.77 14.11 18.43
C SER A 38 -7.04 13.89 17.11
N ASP A 39 -7.73 13.41 16.06
CA ASP A 39 -7.15 12.97 14.78
C ASP A 39 -5.95 12.04 14.95
N TRP A 40 -5.95 11.24 16.02
CA TRP A 40 -4.81 10.39 16.36
C TRP A 40 -4.82 9.17 15.48
N ARG A 41 -3.75 9.00 14.70
CA ARG A 41 -3.50 7.82 13.89
C ARG A 41 -2.18 7.20 14.35
N PRO A 42 -2.07 5.87 14.45
CA PRO A 42 -0.79 5.24 14.71
C PRO A 42 0.19 5.57 13.57
N ASP A 43 1.41 5.97 13.92
CA ASP A 43 2.45 6.38 12.95
C ASP A 43 2.78 5.27 11.94
N SER A 44 2.60 3.99 12.30
CA SER A 44 2.64 2.90 11.33
C SER A 44 1.62 1.80 11.64
N LEU A 45 0.91 1.36 10.60
CA LEU A 45 -0.06 0.25 10.67
C LEU A 45 0.60 -1.13 10.48
N GLY A 46 1.91 -1.21 10.73
CA GLY A 46 2.74 -2.39 10.43
C GLY A 46 3.02 -2.60 8.94
N ASN A 47 2.77 -1.58 8.11
CA ASN A 47 3.17 -1.59 6.70
C ASN A 47 4.58 -0.99 6.57
N HIS A 48 5.32 -1.42 5.56
CA HIS A 48 6.68 -0.94 5.30
C HIS A 48 6.70 0.25 4.33
N GLY A 49 5.70 0.37 3.47
CA GLY A 49 5.46 1.57 2.68
C GLY A 49 4.52 2.57 3.36
N GLU A 50 4.62 3.82 2.93
CA GLU A 50 3.76 4.91 3.37
C GLU A 50 2.56 5.03 2.46
N PHE A 51 1.38 5.28 3.04
CA PHE A 51 0.15 5.43 2.27
C PHE A 51 0.06 6.80 1.60
N VAL A 52 -0.29 6.80 0.32
CA VAL A 52 -0.73 8.01 -0.38
C VAL A 52 -2.19 8.24 -0.01
N SER A 53 -2.47 9.34 0.69
CA SER A 53 -3.79 9.64 1.23
C SER A 53 -4.21 11.08 0.87
N PRO A 54 -5.20 11.27 -0.04
CA PRO A 54 -5.97 10.23 -0.74
C PRO A 54 -5.15 9.49 -1.81
N PRO A 55 -5.54 8.27 -2.23
CA PRO A 55 -4.95 7.63 -3.41
C PRO A 55 -5.06 8.53 -4.64
N GLU A 56 -4.03 8.52 -5.49
CA GLU A 56 -3.93 9.44 -6.62
C GLU A 56 -3.87 8.70 -7.97
N PRO A 57 -4.61 9.14 -8.99
CA PRO A 57 -4.63 8.45 -10.28
C PRO A 57 -3.28 8.60 -10.97
N VAL A 58 -2.71 7.50 -11.44
CA VAL A 58 -1.50 7.57 -12.27
C VAL A 58 -1.86 8.22 -13.61
N ALA A 59 -1.12 9.25 -14.00
CA ALA A 59 -1.28 9.94 -15.27
C ALA A 59 -0.85 9.07 -16.47
N VAL A 60 -1.65 8.07 -16.84
CA VAL A 60 -1.35 7.11 -17.93
C VAL A 60 -1.11 7.83 -19.27
N ALA A 61 -1.78 8.95 -19.50
CA ALA A 61 -1.59 9.76 -20.71
C ALA A 61 -0.16 10.31 -20.84
N ALA A 62 0.52 10.51 -19.71
CA ALA A 62 1.92 10.95 -19.66
C ALA A 62 2.90 9.77 -19.75
N LEU A 63 2.41 8.54 -19.90
CA LEU A 63 3.21 7.33 -20.08
C LEU A 63 3.17 6.84 -21.53
N ALA A 64 4.31 6.35 -21.99
CA ALA A 64 4.48 5.73 -23.30
C ALA A 64 5.19 4.39 -23.16
N ARG A 65 4.98 3.49 -24.12
CA ARG A 65 5.83 2.32 -24.28
C ARG A 65 7.18 2.71 -24.90
N GLU A 66 8.14 1.79 -24.88
CA GLU A 66 9.45 2.01 -25.49
C GLU A 66 9.40 2.29 -27.00
N ASP A 67 8.40 1.77 -27.71
CA ASP A 67 8.18 2.04 -29.13
C ASP A 67 7.57 3.43 -29.41
N GLY A 68 7.36 4.24 -28.37
CA GLY A 68 6.74 5.56 -28.45
C GLY A 68 5.22 5.54 -28.54
N SER A 69 4.58 4.36 -28.59
CA SER A 69 3.12 4.25 -28.58
C SER A 69 2.54 4.67 -27.22
N ALA A 70 1.30 5.18 -27.24
CA ALA A 70 0.59 5.52 -26.01
C ALA A 70 0.30 4.27 -25.18
N LEU A 71 0.45 4.37 -23.85
CA LEU A 71 0.05 3.30 -22.95
C LEU A 71 -1.48 3.29 -22.82
N PRO A 72 -2.18 2.18 -23.12
CA PRO A 72 -3.62 2.13 -22.95
C PRO A 72 -3.97 2.21 -21.45
N ALA A 73 -5.06 2.89 -21.09
CA ALA A 73 -5.52 3.02 -19.70
C ALA A 73 -5.73 1.66 -19.01
N GLN A 74 -6.02 0.61 -19.79
CA GLN A 74 -6.19 -0.75 -19.29
C GLN A 74 -4.87 -1.43 -18.90
N ALA A 75 -3.70 -0.90 -19.27
CA ALA A 75 -2.41 -1.51 -18.96
C ALA A 75 -2.05 -1.51 -17.47
N LEU A 76 -2.60 -0.55 -16.71
CA LEU A 76 -2.44 -0.49 -15.25
C LEU A 76 -3.63 -1.12 -14.51
N ARG A 77 -4.69 -1.52 -15.22
CA ARG A 77 -5.91 -2.04 -14.60
C ARG A 77 -5.88 -3.56 -14.47
N GLY A 78 -6.52 -4.05 -13.41
CA GLY A 78 -6.72 -5.48 -13.18
C GLY A 78 -5.52 -6.23 -12.58
N ARG A 79 -4.38 -5.55 -12.40
CA ARG A 79 -3.20 -6.08 -11.70
C ARG A 79 -2.59 -4.99 -10.82
N TRP A 80 -1.96 -5.41 -9.73
CA TRP A 80 -1.11 -4.51 -8.95
C TRP A 80 0.16 -4.19 -9.74
N SER A 81 0.65 -2.95 -9.67
CA SER A 81 1.90 -2.57 -10.32
C SER A 81 2.91 -2.04 -9.32
N MET A 82 4.08 -2.68 -9.25
CA MET A 82 5.26 -2.13 -8.57
C MET A 82 6.02 -1.27 -9.57
N MET A 83 5.91 0.05 -9.41
CA MET A 83 6.44 1.04 -10.34
C MET A 83 7.69 1.70 -9.77
N LEU A 84 8.82 1.55 -10.47
CA LEU A 84 10.05 2.28 -10.21
C LEU A 84 10.15 3.46 -11.19
N VAL A 85 10.10 4.67 -10.66
CA VAL A 85 10.27 5.92 -11.41
C VAL A 85 11.67 6.45 -11.19
N VAL A 86 12.31 6.86 -12.28
CA VAL A 86 13.70 7.34 -12.30
C VAL A 86 13.74 8.70 -13.00
N ASP A 87 14.43 9.68 -12.42
CA ASP A 87 14.57 11.03 -13.01
C ASP A 87 15.69 11.12 -14.08
N GLY A 88 16.56 10.12 -14.15
CA GLY A 88 17.73 10.08 -15.03
C GLY A 88 17.93 8.73 -15.73
N PRO A 89 19.16 8.41 -16.19
CA PRO A 89 19.48 7.07 -16.65
C PRO A 89 19.40 6.07 -15.49
N CYS A 90 19.07 4.82 -15.79
CA CYS A 90 19.03 3.77 -14.78
C CYS A 90 20.45 3.25 -14.50
N ASP A 91 21.08 3.87 -13.52
CA ASP A 91 22.40 3.52 -12.98
C ASP A 91 22.37 2.26 -12.10
N GLU A 92 23.48 1.97 -11.41
CA GLU A 92 23.61 0.79 -10.53
C GLU A 92 22.60 0.81 -9.37
N ALA A 93 22.29 1.99 -8.82
CA ALA A 93 21.30 2.11 -7.75
C ALA A 93 19.89 1.79 -8.27
N CYS A 94 19.53 2.32 -9.44
CA CYS A 94 18.29 1.96 -10.12
C CYS A 94 18.21 0.45 -10.40
N GLN A 95 19.27 -0.14 -10.95
CA GLN A 95 19.31 -1.57 -11.26
C GLN A 95 19.13 -2.43 -10.00
N SER A 96 19.79 -2.07 -8.90
CA SER A 96 19.65 -2.77 -7.61
C SER A 96 18.21 -2.74 -7.06
N VAL A 97 17.54 -1.58 -7.16
CA VAL A 97 16.14 -1.44 -6.77
C VAL A 97 15.22 -2.26 -7.68
N LEU A 98 15.45 -2.22 -8.99
CA LEU A 98 14.70 -2.99 -9.96
C LEU A 98 14.85 -4.50 -9.75
N ASP A 99 16.08 -4.98 -9.54
CA ASP A 99 16.39 -6.36 -9.17
C ASP A 99 15.61 -6.80 -7.94
N THR A 100 15.55 -5.94 -6.93
CA THR A 100 14.80 -6.18 -5.70
C THR A 100 13.32 -6.35 -6.00
N LEU A 101 12.72 -5.46 -6.79
CA LEU A 101 11.30 -5.55 -7.17
C LEU A 101 11.01 -6.83 -7.99
N VAL A 102 11.89 -7.21 -8.90
CA VAL A 102 11.75 -8.46 -9.67
C VAL A 102 11.82 -9.67 -8.74
N ARG A 103 12.75 -9.69 -7.78
CA ARG A 103 12.85 -10.76 -6.76
C ARG A 103 11.62 -10.82 -5.87
N VAL A 104 11.08 -9.67 -5.45
CA VAL A 104 9.83 -9.58 -4.70
C VAL A 104 8.70 -10.24 -5.49
N ARG A 105 8.56 -9.88 -6.77
CA ARG A 105 7.54 -10.47 -7.64
C ARG A 105 7.70 -11.99 -7.75
N ILE A 106 8.91 -12.49 -7.99
CA ILE A 106 9.19 -13.93 -8.05
C ILE A 106 8.81 -14.62 -6.73
N ALA A 107 9.07 -13.97 -5.58
CA ALA A 107 8.73 -14.49 -4.26
C ALA A 107 7.21 -14.53 -3.96
N LEU A 108 6.37 -13.92 -4.80
CA LEU A 108 4.90 -14.06 -4.75
C LEU A 108 4.43 -15.43 -5.27
N ASN A 109 5.27 -16.15 -6.01
CA ASN A 109 4.94 -17.48 -6.55
C ASN A 109 3.64 -17.47 -7.39
N HIS A 110 2.60 -18.18 -6.95
CA HIS A 110 1.32 -18.26 -7.64
C HIS A 110 0.56 -16.93 -7.78
N ASP A 111 0.88 -15.93 -6.95
CA ASP A 111 0.29 -14.60 -7.01
C ASP A 111 1.07 -13.64 -7.94
N ALA A 112 2.20 -14.08 -8.51
CA ALA A 112 3.06 -13.24 -9.32
C ALA A 112 2.39 -12.76 -10.63
N ASP A 113 1.40 -13.49 -11.15
CA ASP A 113 0.61 -13.11 -12.32
C ASP A 113 -0.31 -11.90 -12.06
N ARG A 114 -0.70 -11.70 -10.80
CA ARG A 114 -1.54 -10.57 -10.35
C ARG A 114 -0.73 -9.28 -10.13
N VAL A 115 0.60 -9.36 -10.23
CA VAL A 115 1.51 -8.24 -9.98
C VAL A 115 2.44 -8.06 -11.17
N GLN A 116 2.59 -6.82 -11.65
CA GLN A 116 3.56 -6.46 -12.69
C GLN A 116 4.61 -5.48 -12.14
N THR A 117 5.79 -5.49 -12.75
CA THR A 117 6.86 -4.55 -12.44
C THR A 117 6.98 -3.56 -13.59
N LEU A 118 7.00 -2.27 -13.28
CA LEU A 118 7.10 -1.19 -14.27
C LEU A 118 8.37 -0.38 -13.99
N LEU A 119 9.23 -0.23 -14.99
CA LEU A 119 10.33 0.71 -14.96
C LEU A 119 9.94 1.93 -15.80
N VAL A 120 9.89 3.11 -15.18
CA VAL A 120 9.55 4.37 -15.83
C VAL A 120 10.80 5.23 -15.92
N LEU A 121 11.20 5.53 -17.15
CA LEU A 121 12.39 6.32 -17.47
C LEU A 121 12.00 7.65 -18.13
N PRO A 122 12.86 8.67 -18.07
CA PRO A 122 12.71 9.86 -18.89
C PRO A 122 12.72 9.48 -20.39
N GLU A 123 11.98 10.24 -21.21
CA GLU A 123 11.92 10.03 -22.66
C GLU A 123 13.31 10.04 -23.31
N ALA A 124 14.20 10.92 -22.86
CA ALA A 124 15.55 11.07 -23.38
C ALA A 124 16.59 10.07 -22.81
N ALA A 125 16.22 9.26 -21.81
CA ALA A 125 17.18 8.35 -21.18
C ALA A 125 17.49 7.14 -22.10
N GLU A 126 18.73 6.69 -22.10
CA GLU A 126 19.10 5.46 -22.82
C GLU A 126 18.41 4.23 -22.22
N ARG A 127 18.18 3.21 -23.04
CA ARG A 127 17.64 1.93 -22.57
C ARG A 127 18.68 1.23 -21.67
N PRO A 128 18.36 0.89 -20.42
CA PRO A 128 19.31 0.21 -19.56
C PRO A 128 19.53 -1.25 -19.99
N ALA A 129 20.73 -1.75 -19.73
CA ALA A 129 21.01 -3.17 -19.85
C ALA A 129 20.37 -3.92 -18.68
N LEU A 130 19.27 -4.63 -18.93
CA LEU A 130 18.50 -5.38 -17.92
C LEU A 130 19.16 -6.74 -17.59
N ASN A 131 20.49 -6.76 -17.43
CA ASN A 131 21.36 -7.94 -17.35
C ASN A 131 20.73 -9.14 -16.58
N GLY A 132 20.08 -10.06 -17.31
CA GLY A 132 19.49 -11.27 -16.72
C GLY A 132 18.12 -11.12 -16.05
N LEU A 133 17.56 -9.90 -15.98
CA LEU A 133 16.18 -9.67 -15.52
C LEU A 133 15.13 -10.11 -16.55
N GLY A 134 15.56 -10.28 -17.81
CA GLY A 134 14.73 -10.68 -18.94
C GLY A 134 13.67 -9.63 -19.28
N GLU A 135 13.48 -9.37 -20.56
CA GLU A 135 12.20 -8.80 -21.03
C GLU A 135 11.12 -9.87 -20.89
N SER A 136 10.79 -10.22 -19.64
CA SER A 136 9.64 -11.07 -19.35
C SER A 136 8.38 -10.22 -19.50
N GLU A 137 7.24 -10.82 -19.89
CA GLU A 137 5.94 -10.15 -19.93
C GLU A 137 5.59 -9.37 -18.66
N SER A 138 6.24 -9.71 -17.55
CA SER A 138 6.02 -9.09 -16.25
C SER A 138 6.82 -7.83 -15.93
N LEU A 139 7.87 -7.52 -16.70
CA LEU A 139 8.64 -6.28 -16.57
C LEU A 139 8.39 -5.43 -17.82
N SER A 140 7.73 -4.29 -17.64
CA SER A 140 7.50 -3.34 -18.74
C SER A 140 8.33 -2.08 -18.55
N LEU A 141 8.98 -1.66 -19.63
CA LEU A 141 9.71 -0.40 -19.71
C LEU A 141 8.78 0.65 -20.30
N LEU A 142 8.66 1.75 -19.58
CA LEU A 142 7.81 2.87 -19.93
C LEU A 142 8.65 4.15 -19.98
N ARG A 143 8.19 5.10 -20.79
CA ARG A 143 8.75 6.44 -20.90
C ARG A 143 7.75 7.45 -20.35
N HIS A 144 8.20 8.37 -19.52
CA HIS A 144 7.39 9.51 -19.13
C HIS A 144 7.61 10.67 -20.10
N ARG A 145 6.51 11.20 -20.67
CA ARG A 145 6.51 12.44 -21.48
C ARG A 145 6.06 13.60 -20.59
N GLY A 146 7.01 14.46 -20.21
CA GLY A 146 6.76 15.63 -19.37
C GLY A 146 7.31 15.49 -17.95
N ASP A 147 7.06 16.51 -17.13
CA ASP A 147 7.41 16.57 -15.69
C ASP A 147 6.15 16.38 -14.81
N GLU A 148 4.96 16.40 -15.43
CA GLU A 148 3.69 16.49 -14.72
C GLU A 148 3.05 15.10 -14.56
N GLY A 149 3.00 14.62 -13.32
CA GLY A 149 2.05 13.58 -12.89
C GLY A 149 2.64 12.31 -12.26
N MET A 150 3.96 12.17 -12.15
CA MET A 150 4.58 11.09 -11.34
C MET A 150 5.56 11.59 -10.28
N ALA A 151 6.03 12.84 -10.38
CA ALA A 151 6.90 13.48 -9.41
C ALA A 151 6.15 14.45 -8.46
N THR A 152 4.86 14.70 -8.72
CA THR A 152 4.07 15.63 -7.92
C THR A 152 3.70 14.96 -6.60
N GLY A 153 4.46 15.24 -5.54
CA GLY A 153 4.08 14.99 -4.15
C GLY A 153 5.15 14.32 -3.29
N ASP A 154 5.97 13.44 -3.86
CA ASP A 154 6.92 12.65 -3.09
C ASP A 154 8.34 13.20 -3.33
N GLU A 155 9.02 13.62 -2.27
CA GLU A 155 10.43 14.02 -2.37
C GLU A 155 11.20 12.87 -3.03
N ALA A 156 11.82 13.16 -4.17
CA ALA A 156 12.72 12.23 -4.80
C ALA A 156 13.76 11.83 -3.74
N GLY A 157 13.96 10.52 -3.52
CA GLY A 157 15.08 10.08 -2.70
C GLY A 157 16.39 10.69 -3.24
N PRO A 158 17.48 10.69 -2.47
CA PRO A 158 18.74 11.35 -2.85
C PRO A 158 19.32 10.92 -4.22
N SER A 159 18.82 9.83 -4.80
CA SER A 159 19.17 9.28 -6.11
C SER A 159 18.16 9.56 -7.25
N GLY A 160 17.10 10.34 -7.04
CA GLY A 160 16.07 10.56 -8.08
C GLY A 160 15.21 9.32 -8.38
N LEU A 161 15.16 8.39 -7.42
CA LEU A 161 14.44 7.11 -7.52
C LEU A 161 13.22 7.13 -6.62
N ARG A 162 12.08 6.66 -7.12
CA ARG A 162 10.84 6.52 -6.36
C ARG A 162 10.20 5.16 -6.66
N VAL A 163 9.76 4.46 -5.63
CA VAL A 163 9.08 3.17 -5.75
C VAL A 163 7.64 3.33 -5.29
N HIS A 164 6.70 3.08 -6.19
CA HIS A 164 5.29 3.19 -5.94
C HIS A 164 4.59 1.84 -6.09
N LEU A 165 3.54 1.64 -5.30
CA LEU A 165 2.57 0.58 -5.50
C LEU A 165 1.28 1.18 -6.05
N VAL A 166 0.91 0.71 -7.23
CA VAL A 166 -0.32 1.10 -7.92
C VAL A 166 -1.32 -0.04 -7.82
N ASP A 167 -2.55 0.30 -7.47
CA ASP A 167 -3.63 -0.66 -7.30
C ASP A 167 -4.22 -1.13 -8.66
N PRO A 168 -5.10 -2.13 -8.67
CA PRO A 168 -5.77 -2.59 -9.90
C PRO A 168 -6.73 -1.59 -10.54
N ALA A 169 -7.06 -0.47 -9.89
CA ALA A 169 -7.85 0.61 -10.48
C ALA A 169 -6.98 1.60 -11.27
N GLY A 170 -5.66 1.60 -11.03
CA GLY A 170 -4.69 2.51 -11.63
C GLY A 170 -4.33 3.69 -10.71
N GLU A 171 -4.63 3.58 -9.42
CA GLU A 171 -4.36 4.60 -8.41
C GLU A 171 -3.08 4.25 -7.64
N ARG A 172 -2.21 5.24 -7.46
CA ARG A 172 -1.05 5.15 -6.59
C ARG A 172 -1.52 5.10 -5.14
N MET A 173 -1.20 4.00 -4.46
CA MET A 173 -1.68 3.70 -3.11
C MET A 173 -0.57 3.77 -2.07
N MET A 174 0.66 3.37 -2.42
CA MET A 174 1.79 3.40 -1.48
C MET A 174 3.06 3.89 -2.14
N VAL A 175 3.93 4.49 -1.33
CA VAL A 175 5.31 4.88 -1.67
C VAL A 175 6.24 4.10 -0.74
N TYR A 176 7.33 3.58 -1.28
CA TYR A 176 8.37 2.91 -0.49
C TYR A 176 9.61 3.80 -0.35
N PRO A 177 10.12 3.99 0.89
CA PRO A 177 11.36 4.72 1.09
C PRO A 177 12.56 3.95 0.55
N LEU A 178 13.65 4.68 0.32
CA LEU A 178 14.95 4.11 -0.03
C LEU A 178 15.92 4.23 1.16
N PRO A 179 16.80 3.24 1.39
CA PRO A 179 17.00 2.02 0.61
C PRO A 179 15.81 1.03 0.71
N LEU A 180 15.50 0.36 -0.40
CA LEU A 180 14.30 -0.47 -0.51
C LEU A 180 14.42 -1.75 0.33
N ASP A 181 13.50 -1.95 1.27
CA ASP A 181 13.32 -3.22 1.98
C ASP A 181 12.40 -4.16 1.19
N GLY A 182 12.98 -5.04 0.38
CA GLY A 182 12.21 -6.01 -0.42
C GLY A 182 11.37 -6.98 0.43
N SER A 183 11.78 -7.28 1.66
CA SER A 183 10.99 -8.17 2.53
C SER A 183 9.71 -7.48 3.02
N GLY A 184 9.81 -6.18 3.30
CA GLY A 184 8.70 -5.30 3.62
C GLY A 184 7.71 -5.15 2.46
N VAL A 185 8.21 -4.85 1.26
CA VAL A 185 7.37 -4.78 0.04
C VAL A 185 6.63 -6.11 -0.16
N LEU A 186 7.32 -7.24 -0.06
CA LEU A 186 6.71 -8.57 -0.20
C LEU A 186 5.62 -8.83 0.85
N SER A 187 5.85 -8.43 2.10
CA SER A 187 4.88 -8.57 3.18
C SER A 187 3.61 -7.76 2.89
N ASP A 188 3.78 -6.49 2.53
CA ASP A 188 2.68 -5.57 2.22
C ASP A 188 1.87 -6.08 1.02
N VAL A 189 2.53 -6.43 -0.09
CA VAL A 189 1.86 -6.92 -1.31
C VAL A 189 1.09 -8.21 -1.03
N ARG A 190 1.65 -9.17 -0.29
CA ARG A 190 0.94 -10.40 0.10
C ARG A 190 -0.29 -10.10 0.95
N ARG A 191 -0.22 -9.10 1.83
CA ARG A 191 -1.35 -8.70 2.67
C ARG A 191 -2.48 -8.11 1.83
N LEU A 192 -2.14 -7.26 0.86
CA LEU A 192 -3.08 -6.62 -0.05
C LEU A 192 -3.77 -7.61 -0.99
N LEU A 193 -3.01 -8.55 -1.57
CA LEU A 193 -3.58 -9.59 -2.43
C LEU A 193 -4.60 -10.46 -1.69
N ARG A 194 -4.29 -10.88 -0.46
CA ARG A 194 -5.23 -11.63 0.39
C ARG A 194 -6.48 -10.83 0.76
N ALA A 195 -6.35 -9.53 0.97
CA ALA A 195 -7.50 -8.66 1.25
C ALA A 195 -8.40 -8.54 0.02
N SER A 196 -7.80 -8.35 -1.16
CA SER A 196 -8.51 -8.32 -2.45
C SER A 196 -9.28 -9.63 -2.72
N ASP A 197 -8.71 -10.78 -2.38
CA ASP A 197 -9.37 -12.09 -2.56
C ASP A 197 -10.63 -12.20 -1.70
N ARG A 198 -10.55 -11.82 -0.42
CA ARG A 198 -11.69 -11.84 0.50
C ARG A 198 -12.82 -10.92 0.05
N GLU A 199 -12.48 -9.77 -0.52
CA GLU A 199 -13.48 -8.85 -1.03
C GLU A 199 -14.14 -9.39 -2.30
N ALA A 200 -13.35 -10.01 -3.19
CA ALA A 200 -13.88 -10.68 -4.36
C ALA A 200 -14.80 -11.86 -4.00
N GLU A 201 -14.45 -12.65 -2.97
CA GLU A 201 -15.30 -13.72 -2.43
C GLU A 201 -16.62 -13.16 -1.89
N ARG A 202 -16.58 -12.09 -1.08
CA ARG A 202 -17.80 -11.44 -0.55
C ARG A 202 -18.71 -10.94 -1.66
N ARG A 203 -18.18 -10.28 -2.69
CA ARG A 203 -18.98 -9.79 -3.82
C ARG A 203 -19.67 -10.93 -4.57
N ARG A 204 -18.99 -12.08 -4.72
CA ARG A 204 -19.57 -13.29 -5.33
C ARG A 204 -20.69 -13.89 -4.48
N GLU A 205 -20.54 -13.91 -3.16
CA GLU A 205 -21.58 -14.35 -2.23
C GLU A 205 -22.80 -13.41 -2.23
N GLU A 206 -22.57 -12.11 -2.41
CA GLU A 206 -23.61 -11.08 -2.50
C GLU A 206 -24.32 -11.02 -3.85
N GLY A 207 -23.88 -11.79 -4.85
CA GLY A 207 -24.55 -11.96 -6.14
C GLY A 207 -24.45 -10.76 -7.09
N VAL A 208 -23.38 -9.96 -6.96
CA VAL A 208 -23.04 -8.84 -7.86
C VAL A 208 -22.00 -9.25 -8.89
#